data_AF-A0A6B4RTS0-F1
#
_entry.id   AF-A0A6B4RTS0-F1
#
_cell.length_a   1.000
_cell.length_b   1.000
_cell.length_c   1.000
_cell.angle_alpha   90.00
_cell.angle_beta   90.00
_cell.angle_gamma   90.00
#
_symmetry.space_group_name_H-M   'P 1'
#
loop_
_entity.id
_entity.type
_entity.pdbx_description
1 polymer ?
#
loop_
_entity_poly.entity_id
_entity_poly.type
_entity_poly.pdbx_seq_one_letter_code
_entity_poly.pdbx_strand_id
1 'polypeptide(L)'
;MDIHYLKILPQYFKAVVEGKKKFEIRKNDRDYKVGDFIILNEFDGQIYTGNSLPVRITYILQGGQYGLEEGYMILSIEENFNIDLVKERMKNMGLRKDDPVYYKVKLNELINQALENGLTITGKHLSNGIMLCFEADNGEMAGVKLTGEI
;
A
#
# COMPACT_ATOMS: atom_id res chain seq x y z
N MET A 1 -5.46 10.38 14.07
CA MET A 1 -5.11 10.44 12.64
C MET A 1 -4.28 9.23 12.40
N ASP A 2 -4.97 8.21 11.94
CA ASP A 2 -4.47 6.84 11.89
C ASP A 2 -4.31 6.44 10.42
N ILE A 3 -3.57 5.36 10.19
CA ILE A 3 -3.37 4.81 8.85
C ILE A 3 -3.97 3.42 8.77
N HIS A 4 -4.91 3.26 7.83
CA HIS A 4 -5.68 2.04 7.64
C HIS A 4 -5.21 1.33 6.37
N TYR A 5 -4.69 0.11 6.50
CA TYR A 5 -4.33 -0.71 5.35
C TYR A 5 -5.54 -1.52 4.91
N LEU A 6 -6.05 -1.24 3.71
CA LEU A 6 -7.28 -1.83 3.19
C LEU A 6 -7.05 -2.47 1.82
N LYS A 7 -7.63 -3.67 1.63
CA LYS A 7 -7.67 -4.33 0.32
C LYS A 7 -8.68 -3.64 -0.59
N ILE A 8 -8.38 -3.60 -1.88
CA ILE A 8 -9.28 -3.15 -2.94
C ILE A 8 -9.08 -4.00 -4.19
N LEU A 9 -10.17 -4.36 -4.88
CA LEU A 9 -10.07 -5.17 -6.11
C LEU A 9 -9.55 -4.33 -7.29
N PRO A 10 -8.89 -4.94 -8.30
CA PRO A 10 -8.21 -4.21 -9.37
C PRO A 10 -9.09 -3.22 -10.13
N GLN A 11 -10.35 -3.60 -10.42
CA GLN A 11 -11.29 -2.73 -11.14
C GLN A 11 -11.63 -1.45 -10.36
N TYR A 12 -11.69 -1.54 -9.01
CA TYR A 12 -11.97 -0.38 -8.17
C TYR A 12 -10.70 0.41 -7.91
N PHE A 13 -9.56 -0.25 -7.73
CA PHE A 13 -8.26 0.41 -7.60
C PHE A 13 -7.97 1.29 -8.81
N LYS A 14 -8.13 0.74 -10.02
CA LYS A 14 -8.01 1.49 -11.28
C LYS A 14 -8.96 2.69 -11.33
N ALA A 15 -10.22 2.53 -10.90
CA ALA A 15 -11.16 3.64 -10.88
C ALA A 15 -10.79 4.77 -9.91
N VAL A 16 -10.13 4.44 -8.78
CA VAL A 16 -9.61 5.45 -7.84
C VAL A 16 -8.39 6.15 -8.45
N VAL A 17 -7.42 5.41 -8.99
CA VAL A 17 -6.22 5.95 -9.67
C VAL A 17 -6.59 6.87 -10.84
N GLU A 18 -7.64 6.54 -11.60
CA GLU A 18 -8.14 7.39 -12.68
C GLU A 18 -8.98 8.59 -12.19
N GLY A 19 -9.14 8.77 -10.88
CA GLY A 19 -9.91 9.86 -10.27
C GLY A 19 -11.44 9.75 -10.45
N LYS A 20 -11.94 8.64 -11.01
CA LYS A 20 -13.37 8.40 -11.26
C LYS A 20 -14.12 8.03 -9.98
N LYS A 21 -13.49 7.23 -9.13
CA LYS A 21 -14.04 6.77 -7.84
C LYS A 21 -13.38 7.54 -6.71
N LYS A 22 -14.13 8.45 -6.08
CA LYS A 22 -13.67 9.32 -4.98
C LYS A 22 -14.23 8.94 -3.62
N PHE A 23 -14.67 7.69 -3.47
CA PHE A 23 -15.23 7.18 -2.22
C PHE A 23 -14.95 5.70 -2.02
N GLU A 24 -15.00 5.23 -0.78
CA GLU A 24 -15.00 3.82 -0.38
C GLU A 24 -16.27 3.50 0.40
N ILE A 25 -16.73 2.24 0.32
CA ILE A 25 -17.80 1.72 1.19
C ILE A 25 -17.17 0.69 2.11
N ARG A 26 -17.33 0.85 3.43
CA ARG A 26 -16.71 -0.02 4.42
C ARG A 26 -17.66 -0.29 5.58
N LYS A 27 -17.50 -1.46 6.20
CA LYS A 27 -18.04 -1.70 7.55
C LYS A 27 -17.34 -0.78 8.53
N ASN A 28 -18.05 -0.22 9.50
CA ASN A 28 -17.47 0.62 10.55
C ASN A 28 -16.83 -0.22 11.65
N ASP A 29 -15.72 -0.89 11.34
CA ASP A 29 -15.00 -1.80 12.24
C ASP A 29 -13.65 -1.27 12.72
N ARG A 30 -13.26 -0.05 12.32
CA ARG A 30 -11.93 0.54 12.61
C ARG A 30 -11.97 1.98 13.13
N ASP A 31 -13.13 2.46 13.60
CA ASP A 31 -13.33 3.82 14.12
C ASP A 31 -12.73 4.91 13.18
N TYR A 32 -13.06 4.81 11.89
CA TYR A 32 -12.53 5.71 10.86
C TYR A 32 -12.88 7.18 11.16
N LYS A 33 -11.91 8.09 10.99
CA LYS A 33 -12.08 9.52 11.23
C LYS A 33 -11.72 10.35 10.01
N VAL A 34 -12.39 11.49 9.85
CA VAL A 34 -11.96 12.52 8.89
C VAL A 34 -10.52 12.93 9.21
N GLY A 35 -9.67 12.96 8.20
CA GLY A 35 -8.24 13.21 8.32
C GLY A 35 -7.37 11.95 8.44
N ASP A 36 -7.95 10.77 8.69
CA ASP A 36 -7.20 9.51 8.60
C ASP A 36 -6.76 9.21 7.17
N PHE A 37 -5.76 8.34 7.04
CA PHE A 37 -5.28 7.85 5.75
C PHE A 37 -5.68 6.40 5.55
N ILE A 38 -5.94 6.06 4.30
CA ILE A 38 -6.16 4.70 3.85
C ILE A 38 -5.08 4.37 2.83
N ILE A 39 -4.41 3.25 3.02
CA ILE A 39 -3.53 2.66 2.02
C ILE A 39 -4.32 1.59 1.31
N LEU A 40 -4.84 1.96 0.14
CA LEU A 40 -5.53 1.05 -0.75
C LEU A 40 -4.51 0.12 -1.38
N ASN A 41 -4.45 -1.12 -0.93
CA ASN A 41 -3.59 -2.15 -1.47
C ASN A 41 -4.39 -2.98 -2.48
N GLU A 42 -3.95 -2.99 -3.72
CA GLU A 42 -4.60 -3.78 -4.77
C GLU A 42 -4.42 -5.28 -4.49
N PHE A 43 -5.54 -6.00 -4.49
CA PHE A 43 -5.63 -7.41 -4.18
C PHE A 43 -6.57 -8.07 -5.19
N ASP A 44 -6.10 -9.06 -5.94
CA ASP A 44 -6.86 -9.68 -7.04
C ASP A 44 -7.83 -10.79 -6.59
N GLY A 45 -7.91 -11.04 -5.28
CA GLY A 45 -8.67 -12.15 -4.69
C GLY A 45 -7.78 -13.26 -4.15
N GLN A 46 -6.55 -13.36 -4.63
CA GLN A 46 -5.57 -14.38 -4.24
C GLN A 46 -4.32 -13.74 -3.63
N ILE A 47 -3.73 -12.76 -4.31
CA ILE A 47 -2.48 -12.11 -3.91
C ILE A 47 -2.61 -10.59 -3.90
N TYR A 48 -1.75 -9.95 -3.11
CA TYR A 48 -1.48 -8.53 -3.26
C TYR A 48 -0.65 -8.33 -4.53
N THR A 49 -1.08 -7.48 -5.44
CA THR A 49 -0.38 -7.26 -6.73
C THR A 49 0.91 -6.45 -6.57
N GLY A 50 1.07 -5.80 -5.42
CA GLY A 50 2.14 -4.85 -5.14
C GLY A 50 1.69 -3.40 -5.28
N ASN A 51 0.68 -3.11 -6.10
CA ASN A 51 0.16 -1.74 -6.26
C ASN A 51 -0.49 -1.24 -4.97
N SER A 52 -0.24 0.03 -4.65
CA SER A 52 -0.89 0.70 -3.52
C SER A 52 -1.04 2.19 -3.76
N LEU A 53 -2.14 2.75 -3.28
CA LEU A 53 -2.45 4.17 -3.37
C LEU A 53 -2.83 4.69 -1.99
N PRO A 54 -2.06 5.63 -1.42
CA PRO A 54 -2.46 6.32 -0.21
C PRO A 54 -3.57 7.33 -0.56
N VAL A 55 -4.62 7.40 0.26
CA VAL A 55 -5.71 8.36 0.15
C VAL A 55 -6.07 8.91 1.54
N ARG A 56 -6.55 10.14 1.61
CA ARG A 56 -7.02 10.77 2.86
C ARG A 56 -8.55 10.74 2.94
N ILE A 57 -9.10 10.42 4.10
CA ILE A 57 -10.54 10.52 4.36
C ILE A 57 -10.90 12.00 4.55
N THR A 58 -11.77 12.52 3.70
CA THR A 58 -12.22 13.92 3.73
C THR A 58 -13.63 14.10 4.27
N TYR A 59 -14.45 13.06 4.20
CA TYR A 59 -15.82 13.06 4.72
C TYR A 59 -16.29 11.63 5.02
N ILE A 60 -17.22 11.49 5.97
CA ILE A 60 -17.82 10.22 6.35
C ILE A 60 -19.34 10.37 6.39
N LEU A 61 -20.04 9.50 5.67
CA LEU A 61 -21.48 9.31 5.79
C LEU A 61 -21.77 7.97 6.47
N GLN A 62 -22.42 8.02 7.63
CA GLN A 62 -22.82 6.82 8.37
C GLN A 62 -24.02 6.14 7.70
N GLY A 63 -24.04 4.82 7.73
CA GLY A 63 -25.17 4.00 7.30
C GLY A 63 -26.38 4.07 8.24
N GLY A 64 -27.38 3.23 7.96
CA GLY A 64 -28.70 3.30 8.59
C GLY A 64 -29.62 4.35 7.96
N GLN A 65 -29.21 4.95 6.84
CA GLN A 65 -29.94 6.02 6.14
C GLN A 65 -29.69 5.96 4.64
N TYR A 66 -30.62 6.51 3.85
CA TYR A 66 -30.51 6.65 2.39
C TYR A 66 -30.22 5.33 1.63
N GLY A 67 -30.64 4.19 2.20
CA GLY A 67 -30.41 2.86 1.61
C GLY A 67 -29.01 2.28 1.88
N LEU A 68 -28.17 2.95 2.68
CA LEU A 68 -26.92 2.40 3.18
C LEU A 68 -27.20 1.59 4.46
N GLU A 69 -26.78 0.32 4.47
CA GLU A 69 -26.99 -0.61 5.58
C GLU A 69 -26.40 -0.08 6.90
N GLU A 70 -27.08 -0.35 8.02
CA GLU A 70 -26.58 -0.01 9.35
C GLU A 70 -25.23 -0.70 9.62
N GLY A 71 -24.29 0.00 10.25
CA GLY A 71 -22.94 -0.50 10.48
C GLY A 71 -22.00 -0.41 9.28
N TYR A 72 -22.46 0.05 8.12
CA TYR A 72 -21.62 0.46 6.99
C TYR A 72 -21.48 1.99 6.93
N MET A 73 -20.51 2.46 6.17
CA MET A 73 -20.27 3.88 5.91
C MET A 73 -19.73 4.12 4.50
N ILE A 74 -19.90 5.35 4.02
CA ILE A 74 -19.20 5.86 2.85
C ILE A 74 -18.10 6.80 3.32
N LEU A 75 -16.89 6.56 2.83
CA LEU A 75 -15.70 7.37 3.08
C LEU A 75 -15.38 8.16 1.81
N SER A 76 -15.51 9.49 1.82
CA SER A 76 -14.96 10.30 0.72
C SER A 76 -13.44 10.33 0.85
N ILE A 77 -12.74 10.13 -0.27
CA ILE A 77 -11.29 9.99 -0.32
C ILE A 77 -10.65 10.96 -1.29
N GLU A 78 -9.44 11.41 -0.97
CA GLU A 78 -8.65 12.34 -1.78
C GLU A 78 -7.20 11.85 -1.93
N GLU A 79 -6.69 11.90 -3.17
CA GLU A 79 -5.32 11.51 -3.56
C GLU A 79 -4.29 12.63 -3.40
N ASN A 80 -4.69 13.88 -3.67
CA ASN A 80 -3.79 15.04 -3.74
C ASN A 80 -3.46 15.63 -2.36
N PHE A 81 -2.88 14.83 -1.48
CA PHE A 81 -2.34 15.29 -0.19
C PHE A 81 -0.82 15.12 -0.18
N ASN A 82 -0.14 15.84 0.72
CA ASN A 82 1.31 15.79 0.84
C ASN A 82 1.78 14.38 1.24
N ILE A 83 2.35 13.64 0.29
CA ILE A 83 2.77 12.25 0.47
C ILE A 83 4.00 12.12 1.38
N ASP A 84 4.81 13.16 1.50
CA ASP A 84 5.99 13.17 2.36
C ASP A 84 5.58 13.15 3.84
N LEU A 85 4.50 13.87 4.19
CA LEU A 85 3.88 13.80 5.52
C LEU A 85 3.41 12.39 5.88
N VAL A 86 2.86 11.66 4.91
CA VAL A 86 2.39 10.28 5.11
C VAL A 86 3.58 9.32 5.25
N LYS A 87 4.62 9.46 4.43
CA LYS A 87 5.86 8.67 4.54
C LYS A 87 6.53 8.88 5.90
N GLU A 88 6.65 10.12 6.35
CA GLU A 88 7.25 10.45 7.65
C GLU A 88 6.45 9.84 8.80
N ARG A 89 5.11 9.87 8.73
CA ARG A 89 4.26 9.22 9.74
C ARG A 89 4.27 7.70 9.66
N MET A 90 4.31 7.10 8.47
CA MET A 90 4.47 5.65 8.29
C MET A 90 5.76 5.14 8.94
N LYS A 91 6.84 5.91 8.82
CA LYS A 91 8.11 5.62 9.49
C LYS A 91 7.98 5.59 11.02
N ASN A 92 7.01 6.35 11.55
CA ASN A 92 6.77 6.52 12.98
C ASN A 92 5.59 5.67 13.54
N MET A 93 4.83 4.95 12.70
CA MET A 93 3.80 4.04 13.17
C MET A 93 4.37 2.64 13.38
N GLY A 94 4.09 2.07 14.55
CA GLY A 94 4.41 0.69 14.87
C GLY A 94 3.58 -0.29 14.05
N LEU A 95 3.97 -0.51 12.79
CA LEU A 95 3.47 -1.61 11.97
C LEU A 95 3.72 -2.93 12.70
N ARG A 96 2.68 -3.76 12.82
CA ARG A 96 2.79 -5.06 13.49
C ARG A 96 3.51 -6.04 12.57
N LYS A 97 4.40 -6.88 13.12
CA LYS A 97 5.22 -7.82 12.33
C LYS A 97 4.41 -8.96 11.70
N ASP A 98 3.20 -9.21 12.19
CA ASP A 98 2.25 -10.17 11.62
C ASP A 98 1.46 -9.60 10.43
N ASP A 99 1.53 -8.29 10.18
CA ASP A 99 0.90 -7.66 9.01
C ASP A 99 1.85 -7.76 7.80
N PRO A 100 1.45 -8.41 6.69
CA PRO A 100 2.27 -8.51 5.48
C PRO A 100 2.76 -7.16 4.94
N VAL A 101 2.03 -6.07 5.21
CA VAL A 101 2.44 -4.72 4.78
C VAL A 101 3.73 -4.27 5.48
N TYR A 102 4.01 -4.75 6.70
CA TYR A 102 5.26 -4.46 7.41
C TYR A 102 6.49 -4.77 6.54
N TYR A 103 6.54 -5.97 5.97
CA TYR A 103 7.69 -6.41 5.17
C TYR A 103 7.72 -5.76 3.80
N LYS A 104 6.57 -5.45 3.20
CA LYS A 104 6.50 -4.64 1.96
C LYS A 104 7.14 -3.26 2.17
N VAL A 105 6.79 -2.58 3.25
CA VAL A 105 7.34 -1.24 3.57
C VAL A 105 8.85 -1.33 3.80
N LYS A 106 9.31 -2.30 4.61
CA LYS A 106 10.74 -2.50 4.90
C LYS A 106 11.56 -2.79 3.65
N LEU A 107 11.04 -3.63 2.75
CA LEU A 107 11.72 -3.94 1.49
C LEU A 107 11.81 -2.70 0.59
N ASN A 108 10.73 -1.93 0.47
CA ASN A 108 10.73 -0.68 -0.31
C ASN A 108 11.70 0.37 0.27
N GLU A 109 11.79 0.51 1.60
CA GLU A 109 12.77 1.39 2.24
C GLU A 109 14.21 1.02 1.83
N LEU A 110 14.55 -0.27 1.87
CA LEU A 110 15.86 -0.77 1.48
C LEU A 110 16.13 -0.58 -0.02
N ILE A 111 15.13 -0.82 -0.86
CA ILE A 111 15.21 -0.59 -2.32
C ILE A 111 15.49 0.88 -2.61
N ASN A 112 14.72 1.80 -2.02
CA ASN A 112 14.92 3.23 -2.22
C ASN A 112 16.28 3.69 -1.72
N GLN A 113 16.71 3.21 -0.55
CA GLN A 113 18.05 3.50 -0.03
C GLN A 113 19.14 3.05 -1.01
N ALA A 114 19.03 1.84 -1.59
CA ALA A 114 19.99 1.36 -2.57
C ALA A 114 20.03 2.24 -3.83
N LEU A 115 18.87 2.64 -4.36
CA LEU A 115 18.76 3.54 -5.51
C LEU A 115 19.37 4.93 -5.21
N GLU A 116 19.09 5.50 -4.04
CA GLU A 116 19.66 6.78 -3.58
C GLU A 116 21.19 6.72 -3.42
N ASN A 117 21.74 5.54 -3.12
CA ASN A 117 23.18 5.29 -3.06
C ASN A 117 23.78 4.91 -4.43
N GLY A 118 23.04 5.11 -5.53
CA GLY A 118 23.53 4.92 -6.89
C GLY A 118 23.54 3.48 -7.39
N LEU A 119 22.91 2.54 -6.68
CA LEU A 119 22.85 1.16 -7.14
C LEU A 119 21.74 0.97 -8.18
N THR A 120 22.04 0.19 -9.22
CA THR A 120 21.02 -0.33 -10.15
C THR A 120 20.45 -1.63 -9.61
N ILE A 121 19.12 -1.78 -9.66
CA ILE A 121 18.42 -2.97 -9.14
C ILE A 121 17.76 -3.73 -10.28
N THR A 122 18.03 -5.03 -10.39
CA THR A 122 17.45 -5.90 -11.41
C THR A 122 16.91 -7.20 -10.83
N GLY A 123 15.91 -7.81 -11.48
CA GLY A 123 15.38 -9.12 -11.12
C GLY A 123 15.85 -10.19 -12.11
N LYS A 124 16.42 -11.29 -11.61
CA LYS A 124 16.75 -12.48 -12.41
C LYS A 124 15.85 -13.64 -12.01
N HIS A 125 15.21 -14.26 -13.00
CA HIS A 125 14.41 -15.47 -12.79
C HIS A 125 15.31 -16.66 -12.43
N LEU A 126 14.91 -17.46 -11.45
CA LEU A 126 15.54 -18.72 -11.06
C LEU A 126 14.52 -19.87 -11.21
N SER A 127 14.98 -21.12 -11.28
CA SER A 127 14.08 -22.28 -11.38
C SER A 127 13.13 -22.45 -10.19
N ASN A 128 13.47 -21.88 -9.04
CA ASN A 128 12.71 -21.98 -7.78
C ASN A 128 12.40 -20.62 -7.15
N GLY A 129 12.39 -19.53 -7.93
CA GLY A 129 12.10 -18.20 -7.41
C GLY A 129 12.74 -17.07 -8.22
N ILE A 130 13.13 -15.99 -7.54
CA ILE A 130 13.78 -14.83 -8.17
C ILE A 130 15.03 -14.43 -7.39
N MET A 131 15.97 -13.77 -8.07
CA MET A 131 17.13 -13.13 -7.46
C MET A 131 17.06 -11.63 -7.71
N LEU A 132 16.98 -10.86 -6.63
CA LEU A 132 17.12 -9.40 -6.68
C LEU A 132 18.61 -9.08 -6.70
N CYS A 133 19.10 -8.44 -7.76
CA CYS A 133 20.50 -8.05 -7.92
C CYS A 133 20.66 -6.55 -7.70
N PHE A 134 21.76 -6.17 -7.06
CA PHE A 134 22.20 -4.80 -6.85
C PHE A 134 23.55 -4.64 -7.53
N GLU A 135 23.66 -3.69 -8.43
CA GLU A 135 24.85 -3.43 -9.25
C GLU A 135 25.36 -2.01 -8.98
N ALA A 136 26.64 -1.89 -8.64
CA ALA A 136 27.31 -0.61 -8.47
C ALA A 136 27.91 -0.15 -9.81
N ASP A 137 28.20 1.15 -9.95
CA ASP A 137 28.73 1.75 -11.17
C ASP A 137 30.09 1.16 -11.63
N ASN A 138 30.82 0.53 -10.72
CA ASN A 138 32.07 -0.18 -11.01
C ASN A 138 31.86 -1.60 -11.58
N GLY A 139 30.60 -2.03 -11.76
CA GLY A 139 30.21 -3.35 -12.23
C GLY A 139 30.19 -4.44 -11.16
N GLU A 140 30.48 -4.12 -9.89
CA GLU A 140 30.33 -5.08 -8.80
C GLU A 140 28.85 -5.37 -8.54
N MET A 141 28.52 -6.65 -8.36
CA MET A 141 27.15 -7.09 -8.21
C MET A 141 26.99 -8.01 -7.00
N ALA A 142 25.97 -7.76 -6.20
CA ALA A 142 25.50 -8.64 -5.13
C ALA A 142 24.02 -8.98 -5.37
N GLY A 143 23.52 -10.09 -4.82
CA GLY A 143 22.10 -10.37 -4.93
C GLY A 143 21.51 -11.23 -3.83
N VAL A 144 20.21 -11.08 -3.64
CA VAL A 144 19.40 -11.77 -2.63
C VAL A 144 18.46 -12.73 -3.35
N LYS A 145 18.54 -14.02 -3.01
CA LYS A 145 17.62 -15.04 -3.52
C LYS A 145 16.32 -15.01 -2.72
N LEU A 146 15.21 -14.87 -3.43
CA LEU A 146 13.86 -14.99 -2.91
C LEU A 146 13.30 -16.32 -3.44
N THR A 147 13.56 -17.38 -2.69
CA THR A 147 13.13 -18.76 -2.98
C THR A 147 12.13 -19.19 -1.91
N GLY A 148 11.10 -19.93 -2.30
CA GLY A 148 10.15 -20.54 -1.36
C GLY A 148 10.16 -22.06 -1.49
N GLU A 149 9.92 -22.76 -0.39
CA GLU A 149 9.29 -24.08 -0.47
C GLU A 149 7.81 -23.80 -0.78
N ILE A 150 7.34 -24.27 -1.94
CA ILE A 150 5.95 -24.15 -2.37
C ILE A 150 5.11 -25.19 -1.61
#